data_AF-A0A7V8ZJR0-F1
#
_entry.id   AF-A0A7V8ZJR0-F1
#
_cell.length_a   1.000
_cell.length_b   1.000
_cell.length_c   1.000
_cell.angle_alpha   90.00
_cell.angle_beta   90.00
_cell.angle_gamma   90.00
#
_symmetry.space_group_name_H-M   'P 1'
#
loop_
_entity.id
_entity.type
_entity.pdbx_description
1 polymer ?
#
loop_
_entity_poly.entity_id
_entity_poly.type
_entity_poly.pdbx_seq_one_letter_code
_entity_poly.pdbx_strand_id
1 'polypeptide(L)'
;MSRNHPRDLPEELALPLATGEPWWYWLGGRPALDLVNTRRERWRREVETLVSPADLGAWLVEAGVVAEPPASVPRSVLREARELREAIDVLVEACLTRGCADSLAVSKSNRTTSDPTLVARAAASVDRCMARAGTRPALLLGADGLP
;
A
#
# COMPACT_ATOMS: atom_id res chain seq x y z
N MET A 1 13.93 15.54 5.16
CA MET A 1 14.17 14.93 6.48
C MET A 1 13.55 13.54 6.47
N SER A 2 14.32 12.47 6.44
CA SER A 2 13.78 11.11 6.51
C SER A 2 13.31 10.86 7.94
N ARG A 3 11.99 10.91 8.18
CA ARG A 3 11.42 10.47 9.45
C ARG A 3 11.58 8.95 9.51
N ASN A 4 12.35 8.47 10.48
CA ASN A 4 12.58 7.06 10.69
C ASN A 4 11.36 6.47 11.41
N HIS A 5 10.35 6.05 10.65
CA HIS A 5 9.17 5.38 11.22
C HIS A 5 9.57 3.97 11.69
N PRO A 6 9.20 3.56 12.91
CA PRO A 6 9.64 2.29 13.46
C PRO A 6 9.09 1.14 12.60
N ARG A 7 9.99 0.23 12.21
CA ARG A 7 9.63 -0.94 11.38
C ARG A 7 8.58 -1.81 12.08
N ASP A 8 8.66 -1.91 13.40
CA ASP A 8 7.71 -2.66 14.25
C ASP A 8 6.85 -1.69 15.07
N LEU A 9 5.60 -2.07 15.38
CA LEU A 9 4.76 -1.26 16.26
C LEU A 9 5.08 -1.58 17.73
N PRO A 10 4.97 -0.59 18.65
CA PRO A 10 5.13 -0.84 20.09
C PRO A 10 4.24 -2.00 20.56
N GLU A 11 4.74 -2.81 21.50
CA GLU A 11 3.99 -3.98 22.00
C GLU A 11 2.75 -3.51 22.78
N GLU A 12 2.91 -2.46 23.58
CA GLU A 12 1.87 -1.82 24.40
C GLU A 12 0.92 -0.89 23.62
N LEU A 13 0.98 -0.90 22.28
CA LEU A 13 0.12 -0.06 21.45
C LEU A 13 -1.36 -0.38 21.69
N ALA A 14 -2.13 0.63 22.11
CA ALA A 14 -3.57 0.51 22.29
C ALA A 14 -4.28 0.34 20.93
N LEU A 15 -5.08 -0.72 20.83
CA LEU A 15 -5.84 -1.07 19.62
C LEU A 15 -7.36 -1.12 19.94
N PRO A 16 -8.24 -0.73 19.00
CA PRO A 16 -7.91 -0.19 17.68
C PRO A 16 -7.33 1.22 17.77
N LEU A 17 -6.57 1.60 16.75
CA LEU A 17 -5.98 2.93 16.65
C LEU A 17 -7.05 4.01 16.54
N ALA A 18 -6.82 5.17 17.16
CA ALA A 18 -7.65 6.37 16.95
C ALA A 18 -7.36 7.03 15.59
N THR A 19 -6.10 6.97 15.15
CA THR A 19 -5.58 7.43 13.85
C THR A 19 -4.34 6.60 13.52
N GLY A 20 -4.06 6.43 12.23
CA GLY A 20 -2.89 5.69 11.78
C GLY A 20 -1.70 6.54 11.34
N GLU A 21 -1.85 7.87 11.24
CA GLU A 21 -0.80 8.79 10.74
C GLU A 21 0.60 8.54 11.35
N PRO A 22 0.75 8.36 12.69
CA PRO A 22 2.09 8.14 13.28
C PRO A 22 2.71 6.78 12.93
N TRP A 23 1.89 5.83 12.46
CA TRP A 23 2.20 4.40 12.37
C TRP A 23 2.40 3.90 10.94
N TRP A 24 2.33 4.79 9.95
CA TRP A 24 2.61 4.45 8.56
C TRP A 24 4.06 4.04 8.37
N TYR A 25 4.27 3.01 7.56
CA TYR A 25 5.59 2.49 7.24
C TYR A 25 5.86 2.64 5.75
N TRP A 26 6.87 3.46 5.45
CA TRP A 26 7.26 3.82 4.10
C TRP A 26 8.45 2.98 3.64
N LEU A 27 8.33 2.36 2.47
CA LEU A 27 9.32 1.49 1.84
C LEU A 27 9.76 2.09 0.49
N GLY A 28 10.70 3.04 0.56
CA GLY A 28 11.49 3.45 -0.59
C GLY A 28 10.77 4.31 -1.64
N GLY A 29 9.65 4.94 -1.29
CA GLY A 29 8.96 5.93 -2.12
C GLY A 29 8.11 5.31 -3.23
N ARG A 30 7.34 4.27 -2.90
CA ARG A 30 6.56 3.49 -3.87
C ARG A 30 5.14 3.41 -3.37
N PRO A 31 4.27 4.36 -3.77
CA PRO A 31 2.95 4.52 -3.19
C PRO A 31 2.13 3.23 -3.17
N ALA A 32 2.28 2.35 -4.16
CA ALA A 32 1.61 1.05 -4.16
C ALA A 32 2.02 0.16 -2.98
N LEU A 33 3.32 0.02 -2.70
CA LEU A 33 3.82 -0.80 -1.59
C LEU A 33 3.59 -0.10 -0.25
N ASP A 34 3.71 1.22 -0.23
CA ASP A 34 3.43 2.04 0.95
C ASP A 34 1.95 1.94 1.34
N LEU A 35 1.05 1.81 0.36
CA LEU A 35 -0.37 1.56 0.62
C LEU A 35 -0.58 0.18 1.26
N VAL A 36 0.08 -0.87 0.76
CA VAL A 36 0.05 -2.21 1.38
C VAL A 36 0.48 -2.16 2.84
N ASN A 37 1.51 -1.36 3.14
CA ASN A 37 2.05 -1.19 4.48
C ASN A 37 1.13 -0.43 5.45
N THR A 38 0.03 0.15 4.98
CA THR A 38 -1.01 0.71 5.88
C THR A 38 -1.86 -0.35 6.59
N ARG A 39 -1.69 -1.63 6.22
CA ARG A 39 -2.11 -2.76 7.05
C ARG A 39 -0.87 -3.39 7.64
N ARG A 40 -0.64 -3.14 8.92
CA ARG A 40 0.59 -3.51 9.62
C ARG A 40 0.40 -4.86 10.28
N GLU A 41 1.50 -5.59 10.45
CA GLU A 41 1.54 -6.85 11.20
C GLU A 41 0.48 -7.88 10.77
N ARG A 42 0.32 -8.06 9.45
CA ARG A 42 -0.64 -9.00 8.82
C ARG A 42 -0.54 -10.44 9.35
N TRP A 43 0.63 -10.85 9.85
CA TRP A 43 0.88 -12.18 10.41
C TRP A 43 0.71 -12.27 11.93
N ARG A 44 0.37 -11.16 12.59
CA ARG A 44 0.31 -11.07 14.06
C ARG A 44 -0.96 -10.36 14.53
N ARG A 45 -0.92 -9.03 14.70
CA ARG A 45 -2.01 -8.24 15.28
C ARG A 45 -2.98 -7.66 14.25
N GLU A 46 -2.65 -7.69 12.96
CA GLU A 46 -3.45 -7.15 11.85
C GLU A 46 -3.94 -5.70 12.08
N VAL A 47 -3.01 -4.77 12.25
CA VAL A 47 -3.34 -3.38 12.63
C VAL A 47 -3.69 -2.55 11.40
N GLU A 48 -4.92 -2.02 11.36
CA GLU A 48 -5.40 -1.08 10.34
C GLU A 48 -4.98 0.36 10.67
N THR A 49 -4.23 1.01 9.77
CA THR A 49 -3.75 2.40 9.94
C THR A 49 -4.39 3.40 8.96
N LEU A 50 -5.32 2.99 8.09
CA LEU A 50 -6.21 3.92 7.40
C LEU A 50 -7.55 3.94 8.14
N VAL A 51 -7.56 4.27 9.43
CA VAL A 51 -8.72 4.11 10.33
C VAL A 51 -9.95 4.88 9.83
N SER A 52 -9.73 6.10 9.36
CA SER A 52 -10.75 7.06 8.96
C SER A 52 -10.48 7.65 7.56
N PRO A 53 -11.48 8.33 6.96
CA PRO A 53 -11.24 9.03 5.71
C PRO A 53 -10.21 10.18 5.83
N ALA A 54 -10.07 10.77 7.01
CA ALA A 54 -9.03 11.77 7.27
C ALA A 54 -7.63 11.16 7.20
N ASP A 55 -7.43 9.93 7.71
CA ASP A 55 -6.18 9.20 7.55
C ASP A 55 -5.84 8.98 6.07
N LEU A 56 -6.83 8.62 5.25
CA LEU A 56 -6.60 8.46 3.81
C LEU A 56 -6.23 9.78 3.13
N GLY A 57 -6.90 10.88 3.46
CA GLY A 57 -6.56 12.20 2.92
C GLY A 57 -5.13 12.62 3.26
N ALA A 58 -4.74 12.46 4.52
CA ALA A 58 -3.38 12.75 4.97
C ALA A 58 -2.34 11.80 4.35
N TRP A 59 -2.65 10.50 4.27
CA TRP A 59 -1.77 9.52 3.65
C TRP A 59 -1.50 9.83 2.17
N LEU A 60 -2.51 10.23 1.40
CA LEU A 60 -2.36 10.58 -0.01
C LEU A 60 -1.41 11.76 -0.24
N VAL A 61 -1.41 12.72 0.69
CA VAL A 61 -0.48 13.87 0.67
C VAL A 61 0.93 13.43 1.06
N GLU A 62 1.07 12.69 2.17
CA GLU A 62 2.39 12.23 2.62
C GLU A 62 3.04 11.26 1.63
N ALA A 63 2.23 10.44 0.94
CA ALA A 63 2.67 9.55 -0.14
C ALA A 63 3.03 10.30 -1.43
N GLY A 64 2.79 11.61 -1.52
CA GLY A 64 3.05 12.43 -2.70
C GLY A 64 2.13 12.13 -3.89
N VAL A 65 0.98 11.49 -3.64
CA VAL A 65 -0.02 11.18 -4.68
C VAL A 65 -0.80 12.43 -5.06
N VAL A 66 -1.10 13.28 -4.09
CA VAL A 66 -1.72 14.60 -4.27
C VAL A 66 -0.92 15.66 -3.53
N ALA A 67 -0.98 16.91 -3.99
CA ALA A 67 -0.27 18.02 -3.36
C ALA A 67 -0.94 18.49 -2.05
N GLU A 68 -2.27 18.41 -1.98
CA GLU A 68 -3.07 18.87 -0.85
C GLU A 68 -4.19 17.87 -0.56
N PRO A 69 -4.62 17.73 0.70
CA PRO A 69 -5.68 16.79 1.04
C PRO A 69 -6.99 17.27 0.42
N PRO A 70 -7.81 16.39 -0.16
CA PRO A 70 -9.14 16.77 -0.61
C PRO A 70 -9.97 17.26 0.58
N ALA A 71 -10.85 18.24 0.35
CA ALA A 71 -11.67 18.85 1.41
C ALA A 71 -12.49 17.83 2.22
N SER A 72 -12.86 16.71 1.60
CA SER A 72 -13.44 15.55 2.27
C SER A 72 -13.17 14.29 1.45
N VAL A 73 -12.81 13.21 2.14
CA VAL A 73 -12.72 11.87 1.55
C VAL A 73 -13.99 11.10 1.90
N PRO A 74 -14.77 10.64 0.91
CA PRO A 74 -15.92 9.79 1.16
C PRO A 74 -15.52 8.46 1.81
N ARG A 75 -16.37 7.91 2.69
CA ARG A 75 -16.16 6.57 3.28
C ARG A 75 -16.07 5.47 2.22
N SER A 76 -16.74 5.63 1.07
CA SER A 76 -16.63 4.71 -0.06
C SER A 76 -15.22 4.68 -0.63
N VAL A 77 -14.59 5.84 -0.81
CA VAL A 77 -13.22 5.95 -1.30
C VAL A 77 -12.23 5.32 -0.33
N LEU A 78 -12.45 5.46 0.99
CA LEU A 78 -11.66 4.73 1.99
C LEU A 78 -11.77 3.22 1.83
N ARG A 79 -12.98 2.71 1.63
CA ARG A 79 -13.21 1.28 1.40
C ARG A 79 -12.52 0.81 0.11
N GLU A 80 -12.67 1.55 -0.99
CA GLU A 80 -12.03 1.25 -2.28
C GLU A 80 -10.50 1.28 -2.18
N ALA A 81 -9.92 2.22 -1.44
CA ALA A 81 -8.48 2.26 -1.19
C ALA A 81 -7.99 1.01 -0.44
N ARG A 82 -8.76 0.53 0.56
CA ARG A 82 -8.46 -0.72 1.27
C ARG A 82 -8.64 -1.94 0.38
N GLU A 83 -9.67 -1.99 -0.47
CA GLU A 83 -9.85 -3.07 -1.45
C GLU A 83 -8.68 -3.13 -2.44
N LEU A 84 -8.25 -1.97 -2.94
CA LEU A 84 -7.08 -1.85 -3.81
C LEU A 84 -5.81 -2.30 -3.10
N ARG A 85 -5.63 -1.91 -1.82
CA ARG A 85 -4.53 -2.36 -0.98
C ARG A 85 -4.43 -3.88 -0.93
N GLU A 86 -5.54 -4.56 -0.66
CA GLU A 86 -5.55 -6.02 -0.59
C GLU A 86 -5.30 -6.66 -1.98
N ALA A 87 -5.82 -6.08 -3.06
CA ALA A 87 -5.54 -6.56 -4.41
C ALA A 87 -4.04 -6.46 -4.76
N ILE A 88 -3.36 -5.38 -4.34
CA ILE A 88 -1.92 -5.21 -4.53
C ILE A 88 -1.14 -6.23 -3.71
N ASP A 89 -1.54 -6.46 -2.44
CA ASP A 89 -0.91 -7.46 -1.56
C ASP A 89 -0.93 -8.85 -2.19
N VAL A 90 -2.09 -9.29 -2.70
CA VAL A 90 -2.23 -10.57 -3.41
C VAL A 90 -1.31 -10.66 -4.62
N LEU A 91 -1.18 -9.58 -5.41
CA LEU A 91 -0.27 -9.57 -6.56
C LEU A 91 1.20 -9.66 -6.14
N VAL A 92 1.59 -8.96 -5.07
CA VAL A 92 2.94 -9.01 -4.51
C VAL A 92 3.25 -10.41 -4.00
N GLU A 93 2.34 -11.01 -3.23
CA GLU A 93 2.48 -12.38 -2.72
C GLU A 93 2.60 -13.40 -3.87
N ALA A 94 1.76 -13.28 -4.91
CA ALA A 94 1.84 -14.13 -6.09
C ALA A 94 3.18 -13.98 -6.83
N CYS A 95 3.70 -12.76 -6.95
CA CYS A 95 5.02 -12.51 -7.54
C CYS A 95 6.15 -13.11 -6.71
N LEU A 96 6.10 -12.96 -5.38
CA LEU A 96 7.09 -13.54 -4.47
C LEU A 96 7.05 -15.07 -4.51
N THR A 97 5.85 -15.66 -4.48
CA THR A 97 5.67 -17.12 -4.52
C THR A 97 6.13 -17.71 -5.85
N ARG A 98 5.80 -17.08 -6.99
CA ARG A 98 6.30 -17.49 -8.31
C ARG A 98 7.81 -17.33 -8.43
N GLY A 99 8.35 -16.20 -7.95
CA GLY A 99 9.80 -15.99 -7.90
C GLY A 99 10.50 -17.02 -7.02
N CYS A 100 9.89 -17.44 -5.90
CA CYS A 100 10.36 -18.53 -5.05
C CYS A 100 10.26 -19.89 -5.75
N ALA A 101 9.18 -20.19 -6.47
CA ALA A 101 9.03 -21.42 -7.24
C ALA A 101 10.06 -21.52 -8.38
N ASP A 102 10.28 -20.42 -9.10
CA ASP A 102 11.31 -20.32 -10.13
C ASP A 102 12.72 -20.42 -9.52
N SER A 103 12.93 -19.84 -8.34
CA SER A 103 14.20 -19.97 -7.59
C SER A 103 14.44 -21.38 -7.06
N LEU A 104 13.39 -22.11 -6.68
CA LEU A 104 13.47 -23.52 -6.27
C LEU A 104 13.72 -24.44 -7.48
N ALA A 105 13.21 -24.10 -8.66
CA ALA A 105 13.52 -24.78 -9.92
C ALA A 105 14.97 -24.52 -10.40
N VAL A 106 15.53 -23.34 -10.07
CA VAL A 106 16.92 -22.95 -10.37
C VAL A 106 17.91 -23.41 -9.28
N SER A 107 17.44 -23.84 -8.10
CA SER A 107 18.28 -24.27 -6.98
C SER A 107 18.83 -25.72 -7.10
N LYS A 108 19.37 -26.05 -8.27
CA LYS A 108 20.59 -26.89 -8.40
C LYS A 108 21.84 -26.02 -8.53
N SER A 109 21.86 -24.78 -8.04
CA SER A 109 23.11 -24.13 -7.62
C SER A 109 22.81 -22.90 -6.75
N ASN A 110 23.13 -23.03 -5.47
CA ASN A 110 23.43 -21.99 -4.48
C ASN A 110 22.38 -20.87 -4.17
N ARG A 111 21.68 -21.09 -3.05
CA ARG A 111 21.44 -20.16 -1.92
C ARG A 111 20.96 -18.71 -2.20
N THR A 112 19.65 -18.54 -1.97
CA THR A 112 18.92 -17.36 -1.45
C THR A 112 19.15 -16.00 -2.09
N THR A 113 18.13 -15.51 -2.82
CA THR A 113 17.73 -14.08 -2.81
C THR A 113 16.32 -13.93 -3.39
N SER A 114 15.40 -13.35 -2.63
CA SER A 114 14.19 -12.72 -3.16
C SER A 114 14.64 -11.62 -4.14
N ASP A 115 14.50 -11.86 -5.45
CA ASP A 115 15.00 -10.94 -6.48
C ASP A 115 14.34 -9.54 -6.35
N PRO A 116 15.10 -8.51 -5.91
CA PRO A 116 14.58 -7.16 -5.74
C PRO A 116 14.06 -6.56 -7.06
N THR A 117 14.54 -7.06 -8.18
CA THR A 117 14.19 -6.61 -9.54
C THR A 117 12.74 -6.98 -9.90
N LEU A 118 12.28 -8.17 -9.50
CA LEU A 118 10.90 -8.60 -9.76
C LEU A 118 9.89 -7.83 -8.90
N VAL A 119 10.17 -7.69 -7.60
CA VAL A 119 9.38 -6.84 -6.70
C VAL A 119 9.34 -5.41 -7.23
N ALA A 120 10.46 -4.92 -7.75
CA ALA A 120 10.49 -3.60 -8.35
C ALA A 120 9.75 -3.44 -9.66
N ARG A 121 9.68 -4.47 -10.50
CA ARG A 121 8.89 -4.39 -11.72
C ARG A 121 7.38 -4.46 -11.45
N ALA A 122 6.96 -5.30 -10.50
CA ALA A 122 5.58 -5.40 -10.07
C ALA A 122 5.10 -4.09 -9.44
N ALA A 123 5.82 -3.57 -8.45
CA ALA A 123 5.51 -2.30 -7.82
C ALA A 123 5.52 -1.13 -8.82
N ALA A 124 6.48 -1.06 -9.76
CA ALA A 124 6.45 -0.03 -10.81
C ALA A 124 5.26 -0.16 -11.77
N SER A 125 4.74 -1.37 -12.01
CA SER A 125 3.53 -1.58 -12.80
C SER A 125 2.29 -1.09 -12.05
N VAL A 126 2.21 -1.36 -10.75
CA VAL A 126 1.12 -0.88 -9.89
C VAL A 126 1.23 0.64 -9.70
N ASP A 127 2.42 1.19 -9.46
CA ASP A 127 2.67 2.64 -9.39
C ASP A 127 2.25 3.33 -10.70
N ARG A 128 2.53 2.73 -11.87
CA ARG A 128 2.01 3.24 -13.16
C ARG A 128 0.48 3.16 -13.26
N CYS A 129 -0.15 2.11 -12.74
CA CYS A 129 -1.60 2.01 -12.66
C CYS A 129 -2.18 3.06 -11.71
N MET A 130 -1.54 3.31 -10.57
CA MET A 130 -1.90 4.32 -9.57
C MET A 130 -1.72 5.74 -10.12
N ALA A 131 -0.62 6.04 -10.80
CA ALA A 131 -0.39 7.34 -11.45
C ALA A 131 -1.39 7.61 -12.59
N ARG A 132 -1.78 6.55 -13.33
CA ARG A 132 -2.86 6.61 -14.33
C ARG A 132 -4.25 6.71 -13.69
N ALA A 133 -4.43 6.17 -12.48
CA ALA A 133 -5.67 6.30 -11.71
C ALA A 133 -5.79 7.70 -11.08
N GLY A 134 -4.68 8.32 -10.66
CA GLY A 134 -4.61 9.73 -10.24
C GLY A 134 -4.86 10.74 -11.36
N THR A 135 -4.80 10.30 -12.62
CA THR A 135 -5.26 11.05 -13.81
C THR A 135 -6.61 10.55 -14.35
N ARG A 136 -7.27 9.60 -13.68
CA ARG A 136 -8.65 9.24 -14.01
C ARG A 136 -9.63 10.17 -13.27
N PRO A 137 -10.57 10.81 -13.97
CA PRO A 137 -11.66 11.61 -13.39
C PRO A 137 -12.65 10.82 -12.53
N ALA A 138 -12.33 9.61 -12.06
CA ALA A 138 -13.27 8.73 -11.37
C ALA A 138 -13.54 9.13 -9.90
N LEU A 139 -13.25 10.38 -9.51
CA LEU A 139 -13.92 11.04 -8.38
C LEU A 139 -15.25 11.69 -8.80
N LEU A 140 -15.61 11.63 -10.08
CA LEU A 140 -16.95 11.90 -10.62
C LEU A 140 -17.33 10.78 -11.59
N LEU A 141 -17.86 9.68 -11.08
CA LEU A 141 -18.81 8.89 -11.85
C LEU A 141 -20.14 8.98 -11.09
N GLY A 142 -21.13 9.62 -11.72
CA GLY A 142 -22.52 9.34 -11.38
C GLY A 142 -22.81 7.85 -11.54
N ALA A 143 -23.92 7.36 -10.98
CA ALA A 143 -24.30 5.95 -10.93
C ALA A 143 -24.38 5.24 -12.31
N ASP A 144 -24.17 5.98 -13.40
CA ASP A 144 -24.43 5.69 -14.79
C ASP A 144 -23.17 5.77 -15.70
N GLY A 145 -21.99 6.09 -15.15
CA GLY A 145 -20.72 5.67 -15.77
C GLY A 145 -20.37 6.24 -17.16
N LEU A 146 -20.88 7.42 -17.53
CA LEU A 146 -20.55 8.11 -18.79
C LEU A 146 -19.87 9.47 -18.55
N PRO A 147 -19.05 9.97 -19.50
CA PRO A 147 -18.26 11.19 -19.34
C PRO A 147 -19.11 12.46 -19.17
#